data_AF-A0A6L8LPV9-F1
#
_entry.id   AF-A0A6L8LPV9-F1
#
_cell.length_a   1.000
_cell.length_b   1.000
_cell.length_c   1.000
_cell.angle_alpha   90.00
_cell.angle_beta   90.00
_cell.angle_gamma   90.00
#
_symmetry.space_group_name_H-M   'P 1'
#
loop_
_entity.id
_entity.type
_entity.pdbx_description
1 polymer ?
#
loop_
_entity_poly.entity_id
_entity_poly.type
_entity_poly.pdbx_seq_one_letter_code
_entity_poly.pdbx_strand_id
1 'polypeptide(L)'
;MTTIAYLTIESIEGGLLSMACNTPDSMGNGYQSGHENEITVLGFSHNMSWENRSVHSPIQIVKKVDKSSPLISQACSDGAELKCQLTFYRNSPRGGTQEKFYQIDLIGALIRNVNIEMPNVAHFGDSEMQEVVDIAYRDIHWKHLAATTNGFSSWMNGLASIKDGLGM
;
A
#
# COMPACT_ATOMS: atom_id res chain seq x y z
N MET A 1 9.65 17.44 -8.53
CA MET A 1 10.26 16.78 -7.35
C MET A 1 9.30 15.69 -6.91
N THR A 2 9.79 14.47 -6.71
CA THR A 2 8.97 13.26 -6.58
C THR A 2 8.23 13.23 -5.23
N THR A 3 6.95 12.87 -5.25
CA THR A 3 6.16 12.62 -4.03
C THR A 3 6.65 11.33 -3.41
N ILE A 4 7.01 11.35 -2.12
CA ILE A 4 7.35 10.13 -1.37
C ILE A 4 6.09 9.65 -0.67
N ALA A 5 5.84 8.35 -0.65
CA ALA A 5 4.72 7.76 0.05
C ALA A 5 5.18 6.60 0.93
N TYR A 6 4.48 6.42 2.04
CA TYR A 6 4.72 5.34 2.97
C TYR A 6 3.42 4.61 3.30
N LEU A 7 3.53 3.30 3.54
CA LEU A 7 2.41 2.42 3.84
C LEU A 7 2.63 1.72 5.19
N THR A 8 1.65 1.84 6.07
CA THR A 8 1.54 1.05 7.29
C THR A 8 0.49 -0.03 7.09
N ILE A 9 0.79 -1.29 7.44
CA ILE A 9 -0.14 -2.42 7.35
C ILE A 9 -0.25 -3.10 8.71
N GLU A 10 -1.47 -3.20 9.21
CA GLU A 10 -1.81 -3.82 10.50
C GLU A 10 -2.82 -4.94 10.28
N SER A 11 -2.63 -6.08 10.94
CA SER A 11 -3.62 -7.16 10.96
C SER A 11 -4.74 -6.84 11.96
N ILE A 12 -5.99 -7.17 11.60
CA ILE A 12 -7.13 -7.05 12.52
C ILE A 12 -6.99 -8.03 13.71
N GLU A 13 -6.33 -9.17 13.50
CA GLU A 13 -6.03 -10.14 14.57
C GLU A 13 -4.91 -9.66 15.49
N GLY A 14 -4.28 -8.53 15.16
CA GLY A 14 -3.18 -7.93 15.89
C GLY A 14 -1.84 -8.15 15.18
N GLY A 15 -0.93 -7.21 15.41
CA GLY A 15 0.41 -7.23 14.83
C GLY A 15 0.55 -6.29 13.64
N LEU A 16 1.71 -5.63 13.58
CA LEU A 16 2.05 -4.68 12.53
C LEU A 16 2.94 -5.36 11.49
N LEU A 17 2.41 -5.62 10.31
CA LEU A 17 3.13 -6.27 9.22
C LEU A 17 4.28 -5.41 8.71
N SER A 18 4.12 -4.08 8.74
CA SER A 18 5.18 -3.13 8.38
C SER A 18 6.22 -2.90 9.49
N MET A 19 6.14 -3.62 10.62
CA MET A 19 7.05 -3.42 11.75
C MET A 19 8.50 -3.68 11.36
N ALA A 20 9.36 -2.69 11.60
CA ALA A 20 10.79 -2.71 11.32
C ALA A 20 11.15 -3.06 9.86
N CYS A 21 10.28 -2.78 8.89
CA CYS A 21 10.53 -3.04 7.48
C CYS A 21 11.46 -2.00 6.83
N ASN A 22 11.65 -0.83 7.43
CA ASN A 22 12.51 0.22 6.91
C ASN A 22 13.76 0.42 7.77
N THR A 23 14.48 -0.67 7.98
CA THR A 23 15.68 -0.74 8.82
C THR A 23 16.89 -1.17 7.98
N PRO A 24 18.13 -0.96 8.46
CA PRO A 24 19.32 -1.42 7.75
C PRO A 24 19.32 -2.93 7.45
N ASP A 25 18.83 -3.75 8.37
CA ASP A 25 18.74 -5.22 8.19
C ASP A 25 17.75 -5.62 7.09
N SER A 26 16.74 -4.77 6.84
CA SER A 26 15.64 -5.03 5.91
C SER A 26 15.91 -4.43 4.52
N MET A 27 16.31 -3.15 4.48
CA MET A 27 16.44 -2.33 3.27
C MET A 27 17.88 -2.05 2.87
N GLY A 28 18.87 -2.51 3.65
CA GLY A 28 20.28 -2.18 3.45
C GLY A 28 20.50 -0.67 3.44
N ASN A 29 21.23 -0.17 2.45
CA ASN A 29 21.50 1.27 2.27
C ASN A 29 20.26 2.08 1.86
N GLY A 30 19.17 1.42 1.44
CA GLY A 30 17.93 2.07 1.03
C GLY A 30 17.00 2.44 2.18
N TYR A 31 17.39 2.20 3.43
CA TYR A 31 16.57 2.52 4.61
C TYR A 31 16.38 4.03 4.79
N GLN A 32 15.27 4.41 5.42
CA GLN A 32 14.90 5.81 5.66
C GLN A 32 14.62 6.02 7.15
N SER A 33 15.46 6.82 7.81
CA SER A 33 15.32 7.12 9.24
C SER A 33 14.03 7.89 9.52
N GLY A 34 13.34 7.52 10.60
CA GLY A 34 12.04 8.07 10.99
C GLY A 34 10.84 7.34 10.36
N HIS A 35 11.09 6.34 9.52
CA HIS A 35 10.07 5.54 8.84
C HIS A 35 10.23 4.04 9.11
N GLU A 36 10.87 3.65 10.22
CA GLU A 36 11.31 2.28 10.50
C GLU A 36 10.19 1.24 10.42
N ASN A 37 8.95 1.65 10.73
CA ASN A 37 7.75 0.82 10.74
C ASN A 37 6.81 1.07 9.54
N GLU A 38 7.29 1.76 8.52
CA GLU A 38 6.51 2.13 7.34
C GLU A 38 7.21 1.67 6.05
N ILE A 39 6.45 0.96 5.22
CA ILE A 39 6.89 0.49 3.92
C ILE A 39 7.09 1.69 3.00
N THR A 40 8.25 1.77 2.33
CA THR A 40 8.46 2.77 1.28
C THR A 40 7.69 2.38 0.03
N VAL A 41 6.81 3.28 -0.44
CA VAL A 41 6.01 3.09 -1.66
C VAL A 41 6.71 3.80 -2.83
N LEU A 42 7.12 3.02 -3.82
CA LEU A 42 7.77 3.51 -5.04
C LEU A 42 6.78 3.89 -6.14
N GLY A 43 5.63 3.24 -6.16
CA GLY A 43 4.56 3.47 -7.12
C GLY A 43 3.21 3.30 -6.45
N PHE A 44 2.24 4.11 -6.86
CA PHE A 44 0.86 4.03 -6.39
C PHE A 44 -0.07 4.27 -7.58
N SER A 45 -1.05 3.41 -7.76
CA SER A 45 -2.14 3.62 -8.69
C SER A 45 -3.46 3.18 -8.06
N HIS A 46 -4.51 3.91 -8.39
CA HIS A 46 -5.86 3.60 -7.94
C HIS A 46 -6.85 4.14 -8.96
N ASN A 47 -7.81 3.30 -9.34
CA ASN A 47 -8.85 3.68 -10.27
C ASN A 47 -10.23 3.50 -9.64
N MET A 48 -11.05 4.52 -9.83
CA MET A 48 -12.49 4.44 -9.59
C MET A 48 -13.21 4.94 -10.83
N SER A 49 -14.22 4.20 -11.24
CA SER A 49 -15.12 4.57 -12.33
C SER A 49 -16.56 4.60 -11.84
N TRP A 50 -17.44 5.07 -12.71
CA TRP A 50 -18.87 5.12 -12.46
C TRP A 50 -19.61 4.42 -13.59
N GLU A 51 -20.27 3.32 -13.26
CA GLU A 51 -21.09 2.53 -14.18
C GLU A 51 -22.44 2.26 -13.52
N ASN A 52 -23.32 3.27 -13.51
CA ASN A 52 -24.59 3.30 -12.74
C ASN A 52 -24.44 3.16 -11.21
N ARG A 53 -23.25 2.79 -10.73
CA ARG A 53 -22.77 2.75 -9.34
C ARG A 53 -21.26 2.98 -9.34
N SER A 54 -20.69 3.29 -8.18
CA SER A 54 -19.24 3.33 -8.02
C SER A 54 -18.64 1.94 -8.26
N VAL A 55 -17.65 1.89 -9.15
CA VAL A 55 -16.84 0.70 -9.40
C VAL A 55 -15.43 1.00 -8.92
N HIS A 56 -15.00 0.26 -7.90
CA HIS A 56 -13.68 0.40 -7.30
C HIS A 56 -12.75 -0.68 -7.86
N SER A 57 -11.53 -0.26 -8.21
CA SER A 57 -10.42 -1.20 -8.44
C SER A 57 -9.56 -1.29 -7.18
N PRO A 58 -8.89 -2.42 -6.92
CA PRO A 58 -7.86 -2.49 -5.88
C PRO A 58 -6.84 -1.36 -6.03
N ILE A 59 -6.31 -0.89 -4.91
CA ILE A 59 -5.13 -0.04 -4.92
C ILE A 59 -3.94 -0.91 -5.28
N GLN A 60 -3.12 -0.44 -6.22
CA GLN A 60 -1.87 -1.09 -6.55
C GLN A 60 -0.72 -0.25 -6.02
N ILE A 61 0.19 -0.89 -5.29
CA ILE A 61 1.46 -0.30 -4.90
C ILE A 61 2.64 -1.06 -5.48
N VAL A 62 3.74 -0.35 -5.66
CA VAL A 62 5.04 -0.94 -5.98
C VAL A 62 5.98 -0.63 -4.83
N LYS A 63 6.69 -1.64 -4.32
CA LYS A 63 7.70 -1.51 -3.26
C LYS A 63 8.91 -2.39 -3.58
N LYS A 64 10.02 -2.17 -2.87
CA LYS A 64 11.16 -3.11 -2.86
C LYS A 64 10.82 -4.33 -2.01
N VAL A 65 11.53 -5.42 -2.22
CA VAL A 65 11.49 -6.54 -1.26
C VAL A 65 12.14 -6.09 0.05
N ASP A 66 11.42 -6.27 1.15
CA ASP A 66 11.83 -5.89 2.51
C ASP A 66 11.30 -6.91 3.53
N LYS A 67 11.55 -6.69 4.83
CA LYS A 67 11.08 -7.57 5.91
C LYS A 67 9.56 -7.82 5.90
N SER A 68 8.76 -6.87 5.41
CA SER A 68 7.31 -7.02 5.34
C SER A 68 6.86 -7.92 4.19
N SER A 69 7.67 -8.11 3.14
CA SER A 69 7.33 -8.91 1.95
C SER A 69 6.79 -10.32 2.28
N PRO A 70 7.48 -11.17 3.06
CA PRO A 70 6.95 -12.49 3.41
C PRO A 70 5.65 -12.42 4.21
N LEU A 71 5.46 -11.40 5.05
CA LEU A 71 4.23 -11.23 5.83
C LEU A 71 3.05 -10.80 4.95
N ILE A 72 3.30 -9.95 3.94
CA ILE A 72 2.33 -9.55 2.92
C ILE A 72 1.94 -10.77 2.07
N SER A 73 2.91 -11.59 1.65
CA SER A 73 2.63 -12.83 0.92
C SER A 73 1.79 -13.80 1.75
N GLN A 74 2.10 -13.98 3.04
CA GLN A 74 1.32 -14.81 3.96
C GLN A 74 -0.11 -14.28 4.12
N ALA A 75 -0.28 -12.98 4.36
CA ALA A 75 -1.60 -12.36 4.48
C ALA A 75 -2.43 -12.47 3.19
N CYS A 76 -1.78 -12.42 2.02
CA CYS A 76 -2.42 -12.70 0.73
C CYS A 76 -2.90 -14.16 0.65
N SER A 77 -2.05 -15.11 1.03
CA SER A 77 -2.36 -16.55 1.02
C SER A 77 -3.51 -16.89 1.97
N ASP A 78 -3.51 -16.32 3.17
CA ASP A 78 -4.50 -16.62 4.21
C ASP A 78 -5.81 -15.85 4.02
N GLY A 79 -5.81 -14.83 3.16
CA GLY A 79 -6.95 -13.92 3.02
C GLY A 79 -7.23 -13.11 4.29
N ALA A 80 -6.18 -12.77 5.04
CA ALA A 80 -6.27 -12.05 6.30
C ALA A 80 -6.87 -10.64 6.10
N GLU A 81 -7.78 -10.23 7.00
CA GLU A 81 -8.34 -8.88 7.01
C GLU A 81 -7.36 -7.90 7.66
N LEU A 82 -7.11 -6.78 6.98
CA LEU A 82 -6.08 -5.81 7.33
C LEU A 82 -6.66 -4.40 7.47
N LYS A 83 -5.86 -3.54 8.09
CA LYS A 83 -6.00 -2.09 8.04
C LYS A 83 -4.73 -1.51 7.41
N CYS A 84 -4.90 -0.69 6.39
CA CYS A 84 -3.78 -0.07 5.67
C CYS A 84 -3.88 1.45 5.74
N GLN A 85 -2.77 2.12 5.97
CA GLN A 85 -2.68 3.58 5.92
C GLN A 85 -1.55 4.00 4.97
N LEU A 86 -1.92 4.68 3.89
CA LEU A 86 -0.96 5.34 2.99
C LEU A 86 -0.85 6.80 3.35
N THR A 87 0.39 7.28 3.51
CA THR A 87 0.69 8.70 3.78
C THR A 87 1.58 9.26 2.67
N PHE A 88 1.17 10.35 2.06
CA PHE A 88 1.88 11.01 0.96
C PHE A 88 2.52 12.32 1.42
N TYR A 89 3.75 12.52 0.98
CA TYR A 89 4.61 13.64 1.33
C TYR A 89 4.92 14.49 0.11
N ARG A 90 4.93 15.80 0.30
CA ARG A 90 5.39 16.77 -0.70
C ARG A 90 6.29 17.80 -0.04
N ASN A 91 7.03 18.57 -0.84
CA ASN A 91 7.76 19.71 -0.30
C ASN A 91 6.77 20.78 0.18
N SER A 92 6.99 21.31 1.39
CA SER A 92 6.16 22.39 1.89
C SER A 92 6.39 23.67 1.07
N PRO A 93 5.32 24.40 0.69
CA PRO A 93 5.45 25.71 0.04
C PRO A 93 6.08 26.76 0.97
N ARG A 94 6.15 26.51 2.28
CA ARG A 94 6.80 27.37 3.27
C ARG A 94 8.31 27.13 3.40
N GLY A 95 8.85 26.18 2.62
CA GLY A 95 10.27 25.85 2.58
C GLY A 95 10.73 24.89 3.68
N GLY A 96 11.90 24.30 3.47
CA GLY A 96 12.72 23.65 4.50
C GLY A 96 12.42 22.18 4.84
N THR A 97 11.22 21.67 4.60
CA THR A 97 10.88 20.26 4.96
C THR A 97 9.81 19.65 4.05
N GLN A 98 9.76 18.32 4.03
CA GLN A 98 8.62 17.59 3.49
C GLN A 98 7.45 17.62 4.50
N GLU A 99 6.24 17.82 4.00
CA GLU A 99 5.00 17.79 4.78
C GLU A 99 4.10 16.63 4.34
N LYS A 100 3.44 15.99 5.30
CA LYS A 100 2.31 15.09 5.03
C LYS A 100 1.16 15.94 4.48
N PHE A 101 0.71 15.70 3.25
CA PHE A 101 -0.37 16.50 2.66
C PHE A 101 -1.61 15.69 2.31
N TYR A 102 -1.46 14.39 2.07
CA TYR A 102 -2.55 13.51 1.69
C TYR A 102 -2.42 12.15 2.36
N GLN A 103 -3.54 11.54 2.72
CA GLN A 103 -3.60 10.24 3.40
C GLN A 103 -4.80 9.44 2.88
N ILE A 104 -4.59 8.13 2.74
CA ILE A 104 -5.63 7.15 2.42
C ILE A 104 -5.66 6.10 3.52
N ASP A 105 -6.81 5.90 4.16
CA ASP A 105 -7.01 4.81 5.11
C ASP A 105 -7.95 3.75 4.49
N LEU A 106 -7.52 2.49 4.50
CA LEU A 106 -8.28 1.34 4.06
C LEU A 106 -8.67 0.48 5.26
N ILE A 107 -9.95 0.12 5.34
CA ILE A 107 -10.50 -0.72 6.41
C ILE A 107 -11.12 -1.96 5.76
N GLY A 108 -10.97 -3.11 6.39
CA GLY A 108 -11.32 -4.38 5.76
C GLY A 108 -10.50 -4.61 4.49
N ALA A 109 -9.23 -4.20 4.55
CA ALA A 109 -8.30 -4.35 3.44
C ALA A 109 -7.91 -5.82 3.29
N LEU A 110 -7.71 -6.23 2.05
CA LEU A 110 -7.35 -7.59 1.69
C LEU A 110 -6.32 -7.52 0.58
N ILE A 111 -5.17 -8.14 0.79
CA ILE A 111 -4.21 -8.34 -0.31
C ILE A 111 -4.82 -9.37 -1.26
N ARG A 112 -4.87 -9.05 -2.55
CA ARG A 112 -5.48 -9.89 -3.59
C ARG A 112 -4.45 -10.45 -4.56
N ASN A 113 -3.32 -9.77 -4.70
CA ASN A 113 -2.24 -10.17 -5.56
C ASN A 113 -0.92 -9.64 -4.99
N VAL A 114 0.11 -10.48 -5.09
CA VAL A 114 1.51 -10.14 -4.81
C VAL A 114 2.32 -10.71 -5.95
N ASN A 115 2.92 -9.84 -6.76
CA ASN A 115 3.81 -10.23 -7.83
C ASN A 115 5.22 -9.73 -7.51
N ILE A 116 6.14 -10.66 -7.24
CA ILE A 116 7.54 -10.33 -6.93
C ILE A 116 8.40 -10.65 -8.15
N GLU A 117 9.13 -9.66 -8.63
CA GLU A 117 9.97 -9.78 -9.82
C GLU A 117 11.41 -9.39 -9.50
N MET A 118 12.33 -10.27 -9.89
CA MET A 118 13.76 -9.97 -9.98
C MET A 118 14.11 -9.87 -11.47
N PRO A 119 14.50 -8.69 -11.96
CA PRO A 119 14.91 -8.52 -13.36
C PRO A 119 16.10 -9.43 -13.71
N ASN A 120 16.18 -9.85 -14.97
CA ASN A 120 17.30 -10.67 -15.44
C ASN A 120 18.62 -9.87 -15.35
N VAL A 121 19.52 -10.32 -14.48
CA VAL A 121 20.81 -9.67 -14.19
C VAL A 121 21.70 -9.47 -15.42
N ALA A 122 21.59 -10.33 -16.44
CA ALA A 122 22.36 -10.21 -17.67
C ALA A 122 21.88 -9.06 -18.59
N HIS A 123 20.63 -8.62 -18.42
CA HIS A 123 20.01 -7.61 -19.27
C HIS A 123 19.70 -6.29 -18.54
N PHE A 124 19.51 -6.33 -17.22
CA PHE A 124 19.00 -5.20 -16.42
C PHE A 124 19.92 -4.80 -15.26
N GLY A 125 21.16 -5.29 -15.24
CA GLY A 125 22.29 -4.78 -14.45
C GLY A 125 21.95 -4.52 -12.98
N ASP A 126 21.75 -3.24 -12.63
CA ASP A 126 21.57 -2.73 -11.27
C ASP A 126 20.10 -2.63 -10.81
N SER A 127 19.15 -3.18 -11.58
CA SER A 127 17.74 -3.10 -11.20
C SER A 127 17.45 -3.96 -9.97
N GLU A 128 17.01 -3.33 -8.90
CA GLU A 128 16.65 -4.03 -7.68
C GLU A 128 15.35 -4.84 -7.83
N MET A 129 15.22 -5.88 -7.01
CA MET A 129 14.02 -6.70 -6.92
C MET A 129 12.85 -5.87 -6.36
N GLN A 130 11.70 -5.96 -7.01
CA GLN A 130 10.49 -5.22 -6.62
C GLN A 130 9.32 -6.17 -6.50
N GLU A 131 8.32 -5.74 -5.76
CA GLU A 131 7.02 -6.39 -5.73
C GLU A 131 5.88 -5.40 -5.97
N VAL A 132 4.89 -5.88 -6.71
CA VAL A 132 3.63 -5.22 -6.97
C VAL A 132 2.56 -5.88 -6.09
N VAL A 133 1.87 -5.08 -5.28
CA VAL A 133 0.86 -5.56 -4.34
C VAL A 133 -0.47 -4.88 -4.63
N ASP A 134 -1.50 -5.67 -4.88
CA ASP A 134 -2.87 -5.18 -5.08
C ASP A 134 -3.69 -5.38 -3.80
N ILE A 135 -4.23 -4.29 -3.28
CA ILE A 135 -4.95 -4.20 -2.02
C ILE A 135 -6.40 -3.83 -2.31
N ALA A 136 -7.30 -4.80 -2.21
CA ALA A 136 -8.73 -4.55 -2.16
C ALA A 136 -9.13 -4.09 -0.76
N TYR A 137 -10.31 -3.49 -0.61
CA TYR A 137 -10.75 -2.93 0.66
C TYR A 137 -12.27 -2.90 0.76
N ARG A 138 -12.79 -2.94 1.99
CA ARG A 138 -14.22 -2.71 2.24
C ARG A 138 -14.52 -1.22 2.29
N ASP A 139 -13.75 -0.46 3.05
CA ASP A 139 -13.97 0.97 3.22
C ASP A 139 -12.70 1.77 2.93
N ILE A 140 -12.86 2.95 2.32
CA ILE A 140 -11.76 3.85 1.99
C ILE A 140 -12.06 5.26 2.46
N HIS A 141 -11.09 5.89 3.10
CA HIS A 141 -11.12 7.30 3.49
C HIS A 141 -10.00 8.06 2.79
N TRP A 142 -10.34 9.13 2.07
CA TRP A 142 -9.39 10.07 1.51
C TRP A 142 -9.31 11.31 2.38
N LYS A 143 -8.10 11.75 2.70
CA LYS A 143 -7.88 12.93 3.56
C LYS A 143 -6.82 13.82 2.94
N HIS A 144 -7.19 15.05 2.60
CA HIS A 144 -6.22 16.08 2.24
C HIS A 144 -5.85 16.87 3.50
N LEU A 145 -4.80 16.43 4.19
CA LEU A 145 -4.38 16.92 5.51
C LEU A 145 -4.09 18.44 5.51
N ALA A 146 -3.37 18.93 4.50
CA ALA A 146 -2.98 20.34 4.43
C ALA A 146 -4.14 21.30 4.11
N ALA A 147 -5.27 20.77 3.59
CA ALA A 147 -6.46 21.56 3.22
C ALA A 147 -7.70 21.14 4.02
N THR A 148 -7.54 20.23 4.99
CA THR A 148 -8.58 19.78 5.93
C THR A 148 -9.85 19.21 5.28
N THR A 149 -9.78 18.72 4.04
CA THR A 149 -10.92 18.05 3.38
C THR A 149 -10.81 16.54 3.48
N ASN A 150 -11.95 15.87 3.57
CA ASN A 150 -12.02 14.42 3.60
C ASN A 150 -13.17 13.91 2.72
N GLY A 151 -13.05 12.67 2.28
CA GLY A 151 -14.07 11.92 1.56
C GLY A 151 -14.06 10.46 2.00
N PHE A 152 -15.15 9.76 1.75
CA PHE A 152 -15.37 8.39 2.17
C PHE A 152 -16.15 7.61 1.12
N SER A 153 -15.83 6.33 0.96
CA SER A 153 -16.64 5.38 0.20
C SER A 153 -16.56 3.99 0.82
N SER A 154 -17.60 3.19 0.61
CA SER A 154 -17.65 1.78 1.00
C SER A 154 -17.92 0.90 -0.22
N TRP A 155 -17.07 -0.09 -0.42
CA TRP A 155 -17.12 -1.10 -1.47
C TRP A 155 -17.80 -2.38 -0.95
N MET A 156 -18.94 -2.22 -0.27
CA MET A 156 -19.61 -3.31 0.47
C MET A 156 -20.27 -4.38 -0.43
N ASN A 157 -20.45 -4.11 -1.73
CA ASN A 157 -21.11 -5.05 -2.67
C ASN A 157 -20.15 -5.86 -3.57
N GLY A 158 -18.82 -5.64 -3.50
CA GLY A 158 -17.85 -6.35 -4.33
C GLY A 158 -17.31 -7.64 -3.70
N LEU A 159 -17.17 -7.68 -2.37
CA LEU A 159 -16.52 -8.79 -1.67
C LEU A 159 -17.37 -10.07 -1.63
N ALA A 160 -18.71 -9.97 -1.65
CA ALA A 160 -19.61 -11.12 -1.73
C ALA A 160 -19.49 -11.84 -3.09
N SER A 161 -19.45 -11.07 -4.18
CA SER A 161 -19.33 -11.59 -5.55
C SER A 161 -18.02 -12.33 -5.83
N ILE A 162 -16.93 -12.01 -5.12
CA ILE A 162 -15.63 -12.68 -5.29
C ILE A 162 -15.60 -14.02 -4.54
N LYS A 163 -16.31 -14.13 -3.41
CA LYS A 163 -16.46 -15.42 -2.69
C LYS A 163 -17.36 -16.39 -3.46
N ASP A 164 -18.41 -15.90 -4.10
CA ASP A 164 -19.33 -16.75 -4.89
C ASP A 164 -18.73 -17.22 -6.23
N GLY A 165 -17.67 -16.56 -6.73
CA GLY A 165 -16.98 -16.94 -7.97
C GLY A 165 -15.92 -18.05 -7.83
N LEU A 166 -15.60 -18.47 -6.60
CA LEU A 166 -14.70 -19.61 -6.30
C LEU A 166 -15.48 -20.84 -5.78
N GLY A 167 -16.80 -20.81 -5.93
CA GLY A 167 -17.71 -21.90 -5.59
C GLY A 167 -18.26 -22.61 -6.82
N MET A 168 -17.40 -23.01 -7.76
CA MET A 168 -17.56 -24.15 -8.69
C MET A 168 -16.19 -24.58 -9.22
#